data_AF-A0A2X3C0P0-F1
#
_entry.id   AF-A0A2X3C0P0-F1
#
_cell.length_a   1.000
_cell.length_b   1.000
_cell.length_c   1.000
_cell.angle_alpha   90.00
_cell.angle_beta   90.00
_cell.angle_gamma   90.00
#
_symmetry.space_group_name_H-M   'P 1'
#
loop_
_entity.id
_entity.type
_entity.pdbx_description
1 polymer ?
#
loop_
_entity_poly.entity_id
_entity_poly.type
_entity_poly.pdbx_seq_one_letter_code
_entity_poly.pdbx_strand_id
1 'polypeptide(L)' 'MTDLITRPRRLRQSAALRALFEETTLSLNDLVLPIFVEEEN' A
#
# COMPACT_ATOMS: atom_id res chain seq x y z
N MET A 1 14.31 -30.61 8.84
CA MET A 1 14.59 -29.36 8.10
C MET A 1 13.78 -29.41 6.81
N THR A 2 12.87 -28.46 6.57
CA THR A 2 12.04 -28.47 5.35
C THR A 2 12.79 -27.83 4.19
N ASP A 3 12.98 -28.58 3.10
CA ASP A 3 13.61 -28.07 1.89
C ASP A 3 12.59 -27.27 1.05
N LEU A 4 12.67 -25.95 1.17
CA LEU A 4 11.85 -25.00 0.44
C LEU A 4 12.77 -24.16 -0.44
N ILE A 5 12.72 -24.42 -1.74
CA ILE A 5 13.48 -23.69 -2.78
C ILE A 5 13.03 -22.22 -2.80
N THR A 6 11.72 -21.99 -2.86
CA THR A 6 11.14 -20.64 -2.82
C THR A 6 10.76 -20.26 -1.40
N ARG A 7 11.19 -19.07 -0.96
CA ARG A 7 10.91 -18.55 0.38
C ARG A 7 10.41 -17.11 0.27
N PRO A 8 9.10 -16.88 0.02
CA PRO A 8 8.53 -15.54 -0.15
C PRO A 8 8.75 -14.62 1.06
N ARG A 9 8.92 -15.22 2.25
CA ARG A 9 9.25 -14.48 3.48
C ARG A 9 10.55 -13.69 3.39
N ARG A 10 11.50 -14.06 2.49
CA ARG A 10 12.76 -13.33 2.29
C ARG A 10 12.50 -11.88 1.86
N LEU A 11 11.53 -11.64 0.98
CA LEU A 11 11.18 -10.29 0.52
C LEU A 11 10.36 -9.48 1.55
N ARG A 12 10.01 -10.07 2.70
CA ARG A 12 9.18 -9.44 3.74
C ARG A 12 9.92 -9.20 5.05
N GLN A 13 11.23 -9.42 5.10
CA GLN A 13 12.04 -9.42 6.32
C GLN A 13 12.18 -8.04 6.99
N SER A 14 12.10 -6.94 6.23
CA SER A 14 12.26 -5.59 6.75
C SER A 14 11.26 -4.62 6.10
N ALA A 15 11.10 -3.43 6.69
CA ALA A 15 10.30 -2.37 6.10
C ALA A 15 10.85 -1.93 4.74
N ALA A 16 12.18 -1.77 4.63
CA ALA A 16 12.83 -1.38 3.38
C ALA A 16 12.61 -2.39 2.25
N LEU A 17 12.66 -3.69 2.54
CA LEU A 17 12.39 -4.72 1.53
C LEU A 17 10.92 -4.71 1.10
N ARG A 18 9.97 -4.51 2.01
CA ARG A 18 8.56 -4.43 1.62
C ARG A 18 8.29 -3.21 0.74
N ALA A 19 8.90 -2.06 1.04
CA ALA A 19 8.76 -0.85 0.24
C ALA A 19 9.34 -1.01 -1.19
N LEU A 20 10.46 -1.73 -1.34
CA LEU A 20 11.07 -1.97 -2.65
C LEU A 20 10.19 -2.83 -3.59
N PHE A 21 9.41 -3.75 -3.01
CA PHE A 21 8.55 -4.69 -3.75
C PHE A 21 7.06 -4.37 -3.60
N GLU A 22 6.73 -3.14 -3.20
CA GLU A 22 5.33 -2.69 -3.09
C GLU A 22 4.71 -2.60 -4.49
N GLU A 23 3.61 -3.32 -4.71
CA GLU A 23 2.93 -3.36 -6.03
C GLU A 23 1.87 -2.27 -6.18
N THR A 24 1.46 -1.62 -5.08
CA THR A 24 0.33 -0.69 -5.05
C THR A 24 0.70 0.54 -4.26
N THR A 25 0.57 1.71 -4.87
CA THR A 25 0.80 3.00 -4.22
C THR A 25 -0.54 3.71 -3.96
N LEU A 26 -0.57 4.59 -2.97
CA LEU A 26 -1.66 5.51 -2.74
C LEU A 26 -1.11 6.92 -2.57
N SER A 27 -1.72 7.88 -3.25
CA SER A 27 -1.37 9.29 -3.23
C SER A 27 -2.60 10.16 -3.09
N LEU A 28 -2.43 11.45 -2.80
CA LEU A 28 -3.55 12.40 -2.79
C LEU A 28 -4.24 12.49 -4.15
N ASN A 29 -3.55 12.19 -5.26
CA ASN A 29 -4.11 12.22 -6.60
C ASN A 29 -5.16 11.12 -6.83
N ASP A 30 -5.19 10.11 -5.97
CA ASP A 30 -6.13 8.98 -6.05
C ASP A 30 -7.39 9.23 -5.21
N LEU A 31 -7.43 10.34 -4.45
CA LEU A 31 -8.50 10.64 -3.51
C LEU A 31 -9.44 11.71 -4.08
N VAL A 32 -10.72 11.52 -3.81
CA VAL A 32 -11.77 12.51 -4.05
C VAL A 32 -12.34 12.91 -2.68
N LEU A 33 -12.49 14.21 -2.44
CA LEU A 33 -13.12 14.76 -1.25
C LEU A 33 -14.52 15.28 -1.60
N PRO A 34 -15.59 14.53 -1.29
CA PRO A 34 -16.95 15.04 -1.40
C PRO A 34 -17.18 16.11 -0.33
N ILE A 35 -17.80 17.23 -0.73
CA ILE A 35 -18.25 18.26 0.20
C ILE A 35 -19.74 18.53 0.00
N PHE A 36 -20.41 18.87 1.09
CA PHE A 36 -21.81 19.26 1.09
C PHE A 36 -21.90 20.76 1.31
N VAL A 37 -22.63 21.46 0.44
CA VAL A 37 -22.83 22.91 0.48
C VAL A 37 -24.34 23.16 0.37
N GLU A 38 -24.87 23.99 1.26
CA GLU A 38 -26.25 24.44 1.30
C GLU A 38 -26.25 25.97 1.28
N GLU A 39 -27.21 26.58 0.58
CA GLU A 39 -27.38 28.04 0.55
C GLU A 39 -28.19 28.53 1.77
N GLU A 40 -27.85 29.71 2.30
CA GLU A 40 -28.64 30.34 3.36
C GLU A 40 -29.89 31.00 2.77
N ASN A 41 -31.06 30.76 3.38
CA ASN A 41 -32.35 31.41 3.04
C ASN A 41 -32.61 32.65 3.89
#